data_AF-A0A6M3KG82-F1
#
_entry.id   AF-A0A6M3KG82-F1
#
_cell.length_a   1.000
_cell.length_b   1.000
_cell.length_c   1.000
_cell.angle_alpha   90.00
_cell.angle_beta   90.00
_cell.angle_gamma   90.00
#
_symmetry.space_group_name_H-M   'P 1'
#
loop_
_entity.id
_entity.type
_entity.pdbx_description
1 polymer ?
#
loop_
_entity_poly.entity_id
_entity_poly.type
_entity_poly.pdbx_seq_one_letter_code
_entity_poly.pdbx_strand_id
1 'polypeptide(L)'
;MIQGLLIWFGVGLGYQEMQKRAAEAEALRLAKISGKSIINIGAKCNPFGDVRCDINPQCGAIKCDAENMSQFYDKEFSVALLSHIIEHLDNPDKALAEAERIADNVIIVTPSPLFPQTWLHPEHKWVYFGEDKRRIRD
;
A
#
# COMPACT_ATOMS: atom_id res chain seq x y z
N MET A 1 13.28 -29.53 7.94
CA MET A 1 13.01 -28.61 6.81
C MET A 1 11.74 -27.78 7.00
N ILE A 2 10.63 -28.35 7.49
CA ILE A 2 9.34 -27.63 7.67
C ILE A 2 9.39 -26.54 8.76
N GLN A 3 10.09 -26.77 9.87
CA GLN A 3 10.19 -25.80 10.97
C GLN A 3 10.90 -24.49 10.59
N GLY A 4 11.92 -24.56 9.73
CA GLY A 4 12.65 -23.37 9.27
C GLY A 4 11.76 -22.46 8.41
N LEU A 5 10.92 -23.03 7.55
CA LEU A 5 10.01 -22.28 6.71
C LEU A 5 8.97 -21.51 7.56
N LEU A 6 8.41 -22.15 8.59
CA LEU A 6 7.44 -21.50 9.50
C LEU A 6 8.02 -20.31 10.26
N ILE A 7 9.30 -20.39 10.68
CA ILE A 7 9.99 -19.27 11.34
C ILE A 7 10.12 -18.09 10.37
N TRP A 8 10.49 -18.36 9.11
CA TRP A 8 10.60 -17.32 8.08
C TRP A 8 9.26 -16.64 7.75
N PHE A 9 8.16 -17.41 7.76
CA PHE A 9 6.82 -16.83 7.65
C PHE A 9 6.50 -15.90 8.82
N GLY A 10 6.74 -16.32 10.06
CA GLY A 10 6.48 -15.51 11.25
C GLY A 10 7.30 -14.22 11.31
N VAL A 11 8.60 -14.31 11.03
CA VAL A 11 9.50 -13.13 10.95
C VAL A 11 9.05 -12.18 9.85
N GLY A 12 8.68 -12.71 8.69
CA GLY A 12 8.21 -11.89 7.58
C GLY A 12 6.90 -11.15 7.89
N LEU A 13 5.95 -11.79 8.58
CA LEU A 13 4.72 -11.12 9.03
C LEU A 13 5.02 -9.98 10.02
N GLY A 14 5.91 -10.21 10.99
CA GLY A 14 6.35 -9.17 11.92
C GLY A 14 7.05 -8.00 11.23
N TYR A 15 7.89 -8.29 10.24
CA TYR A 15 8.58 -7.28 9.44
C TYR A 15 7.60 -6.41 8.64
N GLN A 16 6.60 -7.03 8.00
CA GLN A 16 5.55 -6.30 7.26
C GLN A 16 4.77 -5.36 8.17
N GLU A 17 4.37 -5.81 9.36
CA GLU A 17 3.66 -4.98 10.33
C GLU A 17 4.51 -3.79 10.81
N MET A 18 5.81 -4.00 11.03
CA MET A 18 6.73 -2.90 11.38
C MET A 18 6.85 -1.86 10.26
N GLN A 19 6.94 -2.29 8.99
CA GLN A 19 7.00 -1.37 7.86
C GLN A 19 5.71 -0.55 7.72
N LYS A 20 4.54 -1.18 7.90
CA LYS A 20 3.25 -0.49 7.90
C LYS A 20 3.21 0.60 8.96
N ARG A 21 3.56 0.27 10.21
CA ARG A 21 3.56 1.26 11.31
C ARG A 21 4.55 2.40 11.09
N ALA A 22 5.71 2.13 10.50
CA ALA A 22 6.68 3.17 10.17
C ALA A 22 6.12 4.12 9.09
N ALA A 23 5.47 3.57 8.06
CA ALA A 23 4.80 4.34 7.02
C ALA A 23 3.64 5.18 7.57
N GLU A 24 2.83 4.61 8.46
CA GLU A 24 1.75 5.32 9.16
C GLU A 24 2.29 6.49 10.01
N ALA A 25 3.38 6.26 10.75
CA ALA A 25 4.03 7.32 11.55
C ALA A 25 4.58 8.45 10.67
N GLU A 26 5.19 8.13 9.53
CA GLU A 26 5.69 9.13 8.59
C GLU A 26 4.56 9.90 7.90
N ALA A 27 3.48 9.21 7.54
CA ALA A 27 2.28 9.85 6.99
C ALA A 27 1.69 10.88 7.96
N LEU A 28 1.59 10.53 9.25
CA LEU A 28 1.14 11.46 10.31
C LEU A 28 2.07 12.67 10.43
N ARG A 29 3.39 12.46 10.34
CA ARG A 29 4.38 13.55 10.39
C ARG A 29 4.18 14.54 9.24
N LEU A 30 4.04 14.04 8.01
CA LEU A 30 3.85 14.85 6.81
C LEU A 30 2.51 15.60 6.83
N ALA A 31 1.42 14.93 7.19
CA ALA A 31 0.10 15.55 7.32
C ALA A 31 0.08 16.65 8.37
N LYS A 32 0.78 16.47 9.49
CA LYS A 32 0.91 17.51 10.51
C LYS A 32 1.65 18.76 10.00
N ILE A 33 2.63 18.58 9.10
CA ILE A 33 3.40 19.69 8.53
C ILE A 33 2.58 20.47 7.50
N SER A 34 1.86 19.77 6.62
CA SER A 34 1.07 20.39 5.55
C SER A 34 -0.29 20.92 6.03
N GLY A 35 -0.85 20.34 7.09
CA GLY A 35 -2.22 20.60 7.55
C GLY A 35 -3.32 19.94 6.71
N LYS A 36 -2.96 19.10 5.72
CA LYS A 36 -3.91 18.36 4.88
C LYS A 36 -4.12 16.93 5.37
N SER A 37 -5.22 16.32 4.95
CA SER A 37 -5.62 14.96 5.32
C SER A 37 -4.76 13.86 4.69
N ILE A 38 -4.79 12.67 5.28
CA ILE A 38 -4.18 11.43 4.78
C ILE A 38 -5.26 10.58 4.11
N ILE A 39 -4.97 10.05 2.92
CA ILE A 39 -5.76 8.98 2.30
C ILE A 39 -5.02 7.64 2.38
N ASN A 40 -5.70 6.61 2.89
CA ASN A 40 -5.23 5.23 2.92
C ASN A 40 -5.93 4.43 1.82
N ILE A 41 -5.17 4.03 0.80
CA ILE A 41 -5.65 3.39 -0.42
C ILE A 41 -5.48 1.88 -0.31
N GLY A 42 -6.57 1.14 -0.60
CA GLY A 42 -6.67 -0.29 -0.34
C GLY A 42 -6.68 -0.61 1.16
N ALA A 43 -7.34 0.27 1.93
CA ALA A 43 -7.36 0.17 3.39
C ALA A 43 -8.09 -1.09 3.88
N LYS A 44 -9.02 -1.65 3.11
CA LYS A 44 -9.95 -2.72 3.51
C LYS A 44 -10.60 -2.44 4.86
N CYS A 45 -10.04 -2.98 5.96
CA CYS A 45 -10.49 -2.76 7.34
C CYS A 45 -9.47 -2.07 8.24
N ASN A 46 -8.32 -1.66 7.72
CA ASN A 46 -7.36 -0.82 8.44
C ASN A 46 -8.06 0.51 8.80
N PRO A 47 -8.08 0.93 10.09
CA PRO A 47 -8.69 2.19 10.52
C PRO A 47 -7.79 3.42 10.32
N PHE A 48 -6.56 3.28 9.84
CA PHE A 48 -5.62 4.37 9.65
C PHE A 48 -5.98 5.29 8.47
N GLY A 49 -5.76 6.60 8.64
CA GLY A 49 -6.02 7.66 7.66
C GLY A 49 -7.34 8.39 7.90
N ASP A 50 -7.42 9.66 7.49
CA ASP A 50 -8.65 10.47 7.57
C ASP A 50 -9.68 10.00 6.54
N VAL A 51 -9.20 9.70 5.33
CA VAL A 51 -9.98 9.07 4.26
C VAL A 51 -9.43 7.68 4.01
N ARG A 52 -10.32 6.70 3.92
CA ARG A 52 -9.98 5.30 3.69
C ARG A 52 -10.74 4.81 2.49
N CYS A 53 -10.05 4.22 1.53
CA CYS A 53 -10.69 3.74 0.32
C CYS A 53 -10.19 2.37 -0.11
N ASP A 54 -11.03 1.61 -0.82
CA ASP A 54 -10.71 0.28 -1.31
C ASP A 54 -11.60 -0.09 -2.51
N ILE A 55 -11.12 -0.97 -3.38
CA ILE A 55 -11.94 -1.50 -4.48
C ILE A 55 -13.06 -2.37 -3.93
N ASN A 56 -12.90 -3.03 -2.79
CA ASN A 56 -13.93 -3.80 -2.11
C ASN A 56 -14.04 -3.31 -0.67
N PRO A 57 -14.68 -2.15 -0.44
CA PRO A 57 -14.65 -1.45 0.84
C PRO A 57 -15.27 -2.27 1.97
N GLN A 58 -14.63 -2.20 3.12
CA GLN A 58 -15.09 -2.81 4.37
C GLN A 58 -14.90 -1.79 5.51
N CYS A 59 -15.50 -2.05 6.67
CA CYS A 59 -15.25 -1.27 7.89
C CYS A 59 -15.33 0.27 7.73
N GLY A 60 -16.24 0.76 6.88
CA GLY A 60 -16.47 2.19 6.64
C GLY A 60 -15.50 2.88 5.68
N ALA A 61 -14.68 2.13 4.93
CA ALA A 61 -13.96 2.68 3.78
C ALA A 61 -14.91 3.03 2.62
N ILE A 62 -14.53 4.00 1.79
CA ILE A 62 -15.28 4.34 0.57
C ILE A 62 -14.81 3.51 -0.61
N LYS A 63 -15.69 3.28 -1.59
CA LYS A 63 -15.33 2.59 -2.84
C LYS A 63 -14.34 3.46 -3.63
N CYS A 64 -13.22 2.88 -4.05
CA CYS A 64 -12.24 3.55 -4.90
C CYS A 64 -11.41 2.52 -5.67
N ASP A 65 -11.14 2.80 -6.94
CA ASP A 65 -10.14 2.05 -7.70
C ASP A 65 -8.80 2.79 -7.57
N ALA A 66 -7.74 2.10 -7.16
CA ALA A 66 -6.42 2.71 -7.04
C ALA A 66 -5.91 3.19 -8.42
N GLU A 67 -6.33 2.54 -9.50
CA GLU A 67 -5.97 2.90 -10.88
C GLU A 67 -6.90 3.97 -11.49
N ASN A 68 -7.95 4.39 -10.77
CA ASN A 68 -8.84 5.48 -11.18
C ASN A 68 -9.44 6.18 -9.96
N MET A 69 -8.80 7.28 -9.57
CA MET A 69 -9.12 8.08 -8.39
C MET A 69 -9.74 9.43 -8.79
N SER A 70 -10.48 9.47 -9.91
CA SER A 70 -11.11 10.69 -10.46
C SER A 70 -12.13 11.36 -9.54
N GLN A 71 -12.53 10.70 -8.47
CA GLN A 71 -13.42 11.24 -7.44
C GLN A 71 -12.72 12.20 -6.46
N PHE A 72 -11.39 12.29 -6.52
CA PHE A 72 -10.59 13.20 -5.71
C PHE A 72 -9.91 14.26 -6.58
N TYR A 73 -9.75 15.45 -6.01
CA TYR A 73 -9.09 16.58 -6.64
C TYR A 73 -7.57 16.44 -6.62
N ASP A 74 -6.90 17.17 -7.51
CA ASP A 74 -5.46 17.26 -7.53
C ASP A 74 -4.94 17.85 -6.22
N LYS A 75 -3.94 17.20 -5.63
CA LYS A 75 -3.28 17.61 -4.38
C LYS A 75 -4.23 17.86 -3.21
N GLU A 76 -5.37 17.17 -3.19
CA GLU A 76 -6.36 17.20 -2.11
C GLU A 76 -5.76 16.71 -0.78
N PHE A 77 -4.89 15.70 -0.83
CA PHE A 77 -4.32 15.06 0.35
C PHE A 77 -2.86 15.47 0.59
N SER A 78 -2.43 15.41 1.86
CA SER A 78 -1.01 15.50 2.19
C SER A 78 -0.26 14.25 1.76
N VAL A 79 -0.86 13.09 2.00
CA VAL A 79 -0.22 11.79 1.85
C VAL A 79 -1.23 10.80 1.28
N ALA A 80 -0.82 10.11 0.22
CA ALA A 80 -1.43 8.86 -0.22
C ALA A 80 -0.60 7.68 0.28
N LEU A 81 -1.19 6.84 1.13
CA LEU A 81 -0.57 5.62 1.64
C LEU A 81 -1.08 4.42 0.86
N LEU A 82 -0.17 3.65 0.26
CA LEU A 82 -0.43 2.40 -0.44
C LEU A 82 0.33 1.29 0.28
N SER A 83 -0.37 0.50 1.10
CA SER A 83 0.27 -0.56 1.89
C SER A 83 -0.16 -1.94 1.39
N HIS A 84 0.76 -2.65 0.74
CA HIS A 84 0.56 -4.01 0.23
C HIS A 84 -0.60 -4.12 -0.77
N ILE A 85 -0.69 -3.14 -1.67
CA ILE A 85 -1.73 -3.11 -2.71
C ILE A 85 -1.14 -3.15 -4.12
N ILE A 86 0.01 -2.50 -4.31
CA ILE A 86 0.58 -2.25 -5.64
C ILE A 86 1.10 -3.54 -6.30
N GLU A 87 1.37 -4.58 -5.50
CA GLU A 87 1.70 -5.92 -5.97
C GLU A 87 0.51 -6.68 -6.57
N HIS A 88 -0.72 -6.26 -6.27
CA HIS A 88 -1.96 -6.89 -6.72
C HIS A 88 -2.56 -6.25 -7.97
N LEU A 89 -2.09 -5.05 -8.34
CA LEU A 89 -2.69 -4.24 -9.40
C LEU A 89 -2.32 -4.74 -10.80
N ASP A 90 -3.22 -4.47 -11.75
CA ASP A 90 -2.97 -4.73 -13.16
C ASP A 90 -1.96 -3.72 -13.72
N ASN A 91 -2.17 -2.44 -13.40
CA ASN A 91 -1.31 -1.33 -13.81
C ASN A 91 -0.84 -0.52 -12.59
N PRO A 92 0.22 -0.98 -11.90
CA PRO A 92 0.76 -0.26 -10.74
C PRO A 92 1.30 1.14 -11.07
N ASP A 93 1.77 1.38 -12.30
CA ASP A 93 2.25 2.72 -12.69
C ASP A 93 1.10 3.72 -12.77
N LYS A 94 -0.06 3.28 -13.24
CA LYS A 94 -1.26 4.11 -13.28
C LYS A 94 -1.75 4.46 -11.88
N ALA A 95 -1.74 3.50 -10.96
CA ALA A 95 -2.10 3.76 -9.58
C ALA A 95 -1.12 4.70 -8.87
N LEU A 96 0.18 4.58 -9.16
CA LEU A 96 1.18 5.52 -8.68
C LEU A 96 0.92 6.93 -9.22
N ALA A 97 0.69 7.07 -10.52
CA ALA A 97 0.38 8.36 -11.14
C ALA A 97 -0.89 9.01 -10.55
N GLU A 98 -1.93 8.23 -10.29
CA GLU A 98 -3.14 8.72 -9.63
C GLU A 98 -2.86 9.13 -8.17
N ALA A 99 -2.06 8.36 -7.42
CA ALA A 99 -1.69 8.69 -6.05
C ALA A 99 -0.87 10.00 -5.98
N GLU A 100 0.08 10.15 -6.89
CA GLU A 100 0.86 11.37 -7.06
C GLU A 100 -0.02 12.55 -7.48
N ARG A 101 -1.05 12.35 -8.30
CA ARG A 101 -1.98 13.41 -8.68
C ARG A 101 -2.74 13.94 -7.47
N ILE A 102 -3.33 13.05 -6.66
CA ILE A 102 -4.23 13.44 -5.57
C ILE A 102 -3.52 13.87 -4.28
N ALA A 103 -2.23 13.56 -4.11
CA ALA A 103 -1.49 13.82 -2.87
C ALA A 103 -0.17 14.57 -3.08
N ASP A 104 0.24 15.34 -2.07
CA ASP A 104 1.55 16.00 -2.04
C ASP A 104 2.71 15.01 -1.90
N ASN A 105 2.49 13.91 -1.17
CA ASN A 105 3.47 12.85 -0.92
C ASN A 105 2.82 11.48 -1.12
N VAL A 106 3.59 10.51 -1.60
CA VAL A 106 3.16 9.12 -1.73
C VAL A 106 4.07 8.23 -0.91
N ILE A 107 3.48 7.39 -0.06
CA ILE A 107 4.20 6.39 0.71
C ILE A 107 3.71 5.01 0.28
N ILE A 108 4.65 4.17 -0.15
CA ILE A 108 4.36 2.83 -0.64
C ILE A 108 5.06 1.82 0.27
N VAL A 109 4.31 0.82 0.71
CA VAL A 109 4.84 -0.32 1.45
C VAL A 109 4.57 -1.57 0.62
N THR A 110 5.64 -2.28 0.25
CA THR A 110 5.56 -3.54 -0.50
C THR A 110 6.09 -4.69 0.34
N PRO A 111 5.60 -5.92 0.14
CA PRO A 111 6.20 -7.10 0.73
C PRO A 111 7.67 -7.23 0.34
N SER A 112 8.54 -7.49 1.33
CA SER A 112 9.96 -7.69 1.03
C SER A 112 10.18 -8.95 0.18
N PRO A 113 10.99 -8.87 -0.90
CA PRO A 113 11.27 -10.00 -1.77
C PRO A 113 12.09 -11.10 -1.09
N LEU A 114 12.66 -10.84 0.10
CA LEU A 114 13.41 -11.83 0.87
C LEU A 114 12.51 -12.92 1.47
N PHE A 115 11.20 -12.67 1.55
CA PHE A 115 10.27 -13.59 2.18
C PHE A 115 9.50 -14.43 1.16
N PRO A 116 9.42 -15.77 1.32
CA PRO A 116 8.74 -16.65 0.37
C PRO A 116 7.27 -16.29 0.09
N GLN A 117 6.53 -15.77 1.08
CA GLN A 117 5.14 -15.35 0.90
C GLN A 117 4.97 -14.29 -0.18
N THR A 118 5.96 -13.42 -0.39
CA THR A 118 5.94 -12.40 -1.44
C THR A 118 5.85 -13.01 -2.83
N TRP A 119 6.41 -14.20 -3.02
CA TRP A 119 6.43 -14.91 -4.29
C TRP A 119 5.24 -15.86 -4.43
N LEU A 120 4.88 -16.52 -3.33
CA LEU A 120 3.90 -17.61 -3.31
C LEU A 120 2.45 -17.14 -3.17
N HIS A 121 2.20 -15.87 -2.80
CA HIS A 121 0.84 -15.35 -2.72
C HIS A 121 0.18 -15.36 -4.11
N PRO A 122 -0.99 -16.02 -4.27
CA PRO A 122 -1.57 -16.27 -5.59
C PRO A 122 -1.97 -14.97 -6.31
N GLU A 123 -2.42 -13.97 -5.55
CA GLU A 123 -2.87 -12.68 -6.08
C GLU A 123 -1.72 -11.69 -6.33
N HIS A 124 -0.45 -12.05 -6.07
CA HIS A 124 0.67 -11.16 -6.39
C HIS A 124 0.99 -11.24 -7.87
N LYS A 125 0.83 -10.12 -8.57
CA LYS A 125 1.22 -9.92 -9.96
C LYS A 125 2.63 -9.34 -10.07
N TRP A 126 3.09 -8.61 -9.06
CA TRP A 126 4.39 -7.93 -9.06
C TRP A 126 5.22 -8.22 -7.80
N VAL A 127 6.55 -8.17 -7.95
CA VAL A 127 7.52 -8.17 -6.85
C VAL A 127 8.45 -6.98 -7.02
N TYR A 128 8.69 -6.24 -5.94
CA TYR A 128 9.48 -5.00 -5.93
C TYR A 128 10.86 -5.20 -5.31
N PHE A 129 11.86 -4.56 -5.91
CA PHE A 129 13.27 -4.54 -5.53
C PHE A 129 13.74 -3.09 -5.45
N GLY A 130 13.36 -2.38 -4.39
CA GLY A 130 13.52 -0.93 -4.36
C GLY A 130 12.59 -0.30 -5.40
N GLU A 131 13.16 0.47 -6.33
CA GLU A 131 12.41 1.12 -7.42
C GLU A 131 12.13 0.17 -8.60
N ASP A 132 12.90 -0.91 -8.72
CA ASP A 132 12.68 -1.92 -9.76
C ASP A 132 11.50 -2.83 -9.40
N LYS A 133 10.78 -3.29 -10.43
CA LYS A 133 9.71 -4.27 -10.26
C LYS A 133 9.74 -5.35 -11.33
N ARG A 134 9.29 -6.54 -10.96
CA ARG A 134 9.15 -7.68 -11.85
C ARG A 134 7.73 -8.20 -11.82
N ARG A 135 7.11 -8.33 -13.00
CA ARG A 135 5.84 -9.06 -13.14
C ARG A 135 6.09 -10.56 -12.99
N ILE A 136 5.31 -11.21 -12.14
CA ILE A 136 5.39 -12.64 -11.85
C ILE A 136 4.13 -13.40 -12.24
N ARG A 137 3.00 -12.71 -12.45
CA ARG A 137 1.72 -13.28 -12.90
C ARG A 137 0.95 -12.31 -13.78
N ASP A 138 0.05 -12.86 -14.60
CA ASP A 138 -0.84 -12.09 -15.46
C ASP A 138 -2.06 -11.55 -14.70
#